data_AF-A0A2H0V949-F1
#
_entry.id   AF-A0A2H0V949-F1
#
_cell.length_a   1.000
_cell.length_b   1.000
_cell.length_c   1.000
_cell.angle_alpha   90.00
_cell.angle_beta   90.00
_cell.angle_gamma   90.00
#
_symmetry.space_group_name_H-M   'P 1'
#
loop_
_entity.id
_entity.type
_entity.pdbx_description
1 polymer ?
#
loop_
_entity_poly.entity_id
_entity_poly.type
_entity_poly.pdbx_seq_one_letter_code
_entity_poly.pdbx_strand_id
1 'polypeptide(L)'
;MLDIVGSIYQEVCFPLYGLEKVKRSDYILIRDRAKLEYLTTVEKFNCMYCGYGNGLLLYLKEIAGRTEKYWCGITHQKKVGFIARPDQIAADYAKYGDEKDLKEKYGEHRGY
;
A
#
# COMPACT_ATOMS: atom_id res chain seq x y z
N MET A 1 -0.54 -12.68 -11.89
CA MET A 1 0.54 -11.87 -12.51
C MET A 1 0.88 -10.65 -11.65
N LEU A 2 -0.11 -9.84 -11.23
CA LEU A 2 0.11 -8.65 -10.39
C LEU A 2 0.91 -8.90 -9.09
N ASP A 3 0.64 -10.00 -8.38
CA ASP A 3 1.37 -10.39 -7.15
C ASP A 3 2.88 -10.57 -7.38
N ILE A 4 3.23 -11.27 -8.47
CA ILE A 4 4.62 -11.54 -8.85
C ILE A 4 5.32 -10.25 -9.25
N VAL A 5 4.67 -9.43 -10.08
CA VAL A 5 5.23 -8.14 -10.52
C VAL A 5 5.49 -7.22 -9.33
N GLY A 6 4.54 -7.10 -8.40
CA GLY A 6 4.72 -6.30 -7.18
C GLY A 6 5.83 -6.83 -6.28
N SER A 7 5.94 -8.15 -6.14
CA SER A 7 6.99 -8.80 -5.36
C SER A 7 8.38 -8.54 -5.97
N ILE A 8 8.54 -8.72 -7.28
CA ILE A 8 9.80 -8.45 -8.00
C ILE A 8 10.15 -6.96 -7.92
N TYR A 9 9.16 -6.08 -8.10
CA TYR A 9 9.36 -4.64 -8.02
C TYR A 9 9.96 -4.23 -6.68
N GLN A 10 9.38 -4.65 -5.55
CA GLN A 10 9.95 -4.29 -4.25
C GLN A 10 11.30 -4.97 -4.02
N GLU A 11 11.50 -6.20 -4.51
CA GLU A 11 12.77 -6.93 -4.33
C GLU A 11 13.95 -6.21 -5.01
N VAL A 12 13.69 -5.57 -6.15
CA VAL A 12 14.70 -4.81 -6.90
C VAL A 12 14.77 -3.35 -6.45
N CYS A 13 13.64 -2.66 -6.39
CA CYS A 13 13.62 -1.21 -6.16
C CYS A 13 13.79 -0.82 -4.69
N PHE A 14 13.26 -1.59 -3.73
CA PHE A 14 13.29 -1.15 -2.32
C PHE A 14 14.70 -1.16 -1.73
N PRO A 15 15.56 -2.17 -1.99
CA PRO A 15 16.96 -2.12 -1.56
C PRO A 15 17.72 -0.94 -2.18
N LEU A 16 17.43 -0.59 -3.44
CA LEU A 16 18.05 0.57 -4.10
C LEU A 16 17.63 1.90 -3.45
N TYR A 17 16.41 1.95 -2.92
CA TYR A 17 15.83 3.14 -2.28
C TYR A 17 16.04 3.19 -0.76
N GLY A 18 16.60 2.14 -0.16
CA GLY A 18 16.69 2.00 1.29
C GLY A 18 15.34 1.82 2.00
N LEU A 19 14.30 1.36 1.28
CA LEU A 19 12.96 1.13 1.81
C LEU A 19 12.81 -0.26 2.43
N GLU A 20 11.99 -0.37 3.49
CA GLU A 20 11.67 -1.67 4.09
C GLU A 20 10.68 -2.44 3.20
N LYS A 21 10.95 -3.72 2.98
CA LYS A 21 10.10 -4.64 2.22
C LYS A 21 8.75 -4.86 2.91
N VAL A 22 7.69 -4.93 2.12
CA VAL A 22 6.34 -5.22 2.59
C VAL A 22 6.17 -6.72 2.73
N LYS A 23 5.81 -7.18 3.93
CA LYS A 23 5.55 -8.60 4.19
C LYS A 23 4.17 -8.99 3.68
N ARG A 24 4.12 -9.90 2.71
CA ARG A 24 2.87 -10.38 2.09
C ARG A 24 1.93 -11.06 3.09
N SER A 25 2.47 -11.74 4.10
CA SER A 25 1.71 -12.42 5.16
C SER A 25 0.79 -11.50 5.94
N ASP A 26 1.15 -10.22 6.04
CA ASP A 26 0.43 -9.25 6.86
C ASP A 26 -0.85 -8.76 6.17
N TYR A 27 -0.95 -8.98 4.86
CA TYR A 27 -2.06 -8.49 4.02
C TYR A 27 -2.94 -9.61 3.47
N ILE A 28 -2.39 -10.81 3.23
CA ILE A 28 -3.11 -11.91 2.57
C ILE A 28 -3.46 -13.00 3.58
N LEU A 29 -4.70 -12.96 4.08
CA LEU A 29 -5.30 -13.99 4.93
C LEU A 29 -6.37 -14.75 4.15
N ILE A 30 -6.04 -15.97 3.70
CA ILE A 30 -6.93 -16.77 2.84
C ILE A 30 -7.71 -17.80 3.67
N ARG A 31 -7.11 -18.36 4.72
CA ARG A 31 -7.62 -19.54 5.43
C ARG A 31 -8.33 -19.24 6.74
N ASP A 32 -8.45 -17.96 7.13
CA ASP A 32 -9.08 -17.57 8.39
C ASP A 32 -10.54 -18.02 8.45
N ARG A 33 -11.30 -17.73 7.39
CA ARG A 33 -12.73 -18.00 7.26
C ARG A 33 -13.04 -19.43 6.82
N ALA A 34 -12.05 -20.14 6.29
CA ALA A 34 -12.20 -21.56 5.94
C ALA A 34 -12.45 -22.45 7.17
N LYS A 35 -12.06 -21.98 8.37
CA LYS A 35 -12.28 -22.66 9.66
C LYS A 35 -13.70 -22.48 10.21
N LEU A 36 -14.52 -21.61 9.63
CA LEU A 36 -15.88 -21.38 10.10
C LEU A 36 -16.76 -22.57 9.73
N GLU A 37 -17.40 -23.17 10.73
CA GLU A 37 -18.19 -24.40 10.57
C GLU A 37 -19.53 -24.16 9.88
N TYR A 38 -20.05 -22.94 9.95
CA TYR A 38 -21.34 -22.55 9.37
C TYR A 38 -21.29 -22.20 7.88
N LEU A 39 -20.10 -22.17 7.26
CA LEU A 39 -19.96 -21.92 5.81
C LEU A 39 -19.96 -23.24 5.04
N THR A 40 -20.72 -23.28 3.95
CA THR A 40 -20.66 -24.37 2.96
C THR A 40 -19.31 -24.37 2.25
N THR A 41 -18.97 -25.49 1.60
CA THR A 41 -17.72 -25.63 0.85
C THR A 41 -17.57 -24.55 -0.24
N VAL A 42 -18.66 -24.23 -0.95
CA VAL A 42 -18.66 -23.21 -2.01
C VAL A 42 -18.40 -21.81 -1.42
N GLU A 43 -19.04 -21.48 -0.30
CA GLU A 43 -18.80 -20.20 0.37
C GLU A 43 -17.37 -20.09 0.88
N LYS A 44 -16.79 -21.18 1.39
CA LYS A 44 -15.37 -21.20 1.76
C LYS A 44 -14.46 -20.91 0.57
N PHE A 45 -14.73 -21.46 -0.60
CA PHE A 45 -13.98 -21.13 -1.83
C PHE A 45 -14.11 -19.65 -2.21
N ASN A 46 -15.32 -19.10 -2.14
CA ASN A 46 -15.55 -17.68 -2.40
C ASN A 46 -14.83 -16.78 -1.37
N CYS A 47 -14.84 -17.15 -0.09
CA CYS A 47 -14.11 -16.43 0.95
C CYS A 47 -12.60 -16.46 0.70
N MET A 48 -12.04 -17.61 0.31
CA MET A 48 -10.63 -17.73 -0.03
C MET A 48 -10.26 -16.83 -1.22
N TYR A 49 -11.10 -16.81 -2.26
CA TYR A 49 -10.92 -15.93 -3.42
C TYR A 49 -10.95 -14.45 -3.04
N CYS A 50 -11.98 -14.02 -2.30
CA CYS A 50 -12.12 -12.63 -1.87
C CYS A 50 -11.01 -12.20 -0.89
N GLY A 51 -10.59 -13.08 0.02
CA GLY A 51 -9.48 -12.82 0.95
C GLY A 51 -8.16 -12.65 0.22
N TYR A 52 -7.92 -13.48 -0.80
CA TYR A 52 -6.75 -13.33 -1.66
C TYR A 52 -6.78 -12.05 -2.49
N GLY A 53 -7.87 -11.80 -3.22
CA GLY A 53 -7.99 -10.65 -4.12
C GLY A 53 -7.89 -9.31 -3.40
N ASN A 54 -8.65 -9.12 -2.33
CA ASN A 54 -8.61 -7.87 -1.56
C ASN A 54 -7.28 -7.71 -0.80
N GLY A 55 -6.76 -8.79 -0.21
CA GLY A 55 -5.46 -8.76 0.46
C GLY A 55 -4.32 -8.41 -0.51
N LEU A 56 -4.35 -8.96 -1.73
CA LEU A 56 -3.38 -8.64 -2.77
C LEU A 56 -3.43 -7.15 -3.17
N LEU A 57 -4.63 -6.58 -3.32
CA LEU A 57 -4.78 -5.17 -3.66
C LEU A 57 -4.24 -4.25 -2.54
N LEU A 58 -4.48 -4.60 -1.28
CA LEU A 58 -3.93 -3.87 -0.13
C LEU A 58 -2.40 -3.95 -0.09
N TYR A 59 -1.84 -5.15 -0.32
CA TYR A 59 -0.40 -5.37 -0.40
C TYR A 59 0.25 -4.51 -1.50
N LEU A 60 -0.32 -4.51 -2.70
CA LEU A 60 0.18 -3.69 -3.80
C LEU A 60 0.02 -2.19 -3.53
N LYS A 61 -1.08 -1.79 -2.88
CA LYS A 61 -1.32 -0.39 -2.50
C LYS A 61 -0.30 0.10 -1.48
N GLU A 62 0.12 -0.75 -0.55
CA GLU A 62 1.20 -0.45 0.40
C GLU A 62 2.54 -0.26 -0.32
N ILE A 63 2.91 -1.18 -1.22
CA ILE A 63 4.15 -1.06 -2.02
C ILE A 63 4.15 0.27 -2.79
N ALA A 64 3.04 0.58 -3.46
CA ALA A 64 2.88 1.84 -4.18
C ALA A 64 2.92 3.06 -3.23
N GLY A 65 2.35 2.96 -2.03
CA GLY A 65 2.37 4.02 -1.03
C GLY A 65 3.78 4.31 -0.48
N ARG A 66 4.59 3.28 -0.22
CA ARG A 66 5.99 3.47 0.20
C ARG A 66 6.83 4.12 -0.91
N THR A 67 6.61 3.65 -2.14
CA THR A 67 7.25 4.22 -3.34
C THR A 67 6.87 5.69 -3.55
N GLU A 68 5.59 6.01 -3.41
CA GLU A 68 5.09 7.37 -3.56
C GLU A 68 5.61 8.29 -2.46
N LYS A 69 5.70 7.79 -1.21
CA LYS A 69 6.26 8.55 -0.09
C LYS A 69 7.72 8.91 -0.34
N TYR A 70 8.47 7.95 -0.89
CA TYR A 70 9.86 8.14 -1.25
C TYR A 70 10.00 9.22 -2.34
N TRP A 71 9.33 9.09 -3.48
CA TRP A 71 9.52 10.01 -4.61
C TRP A 71 8.87 11.39 -4.44
N CYS A 72 7.66 11.44 -3.88
CA CYS A 72 6.86 12.67 -3.83
C CYS A 72 6.54 13.07 -2.40
N GLY A 73 5.94 12.19 -1.62
CA GLY A 73 5.58 12.43 -0.22
C GLY A 73 4.58 13.58 0.00
N ILE A 74 3.87 14.07 -1.03
CA ILE A 74 2.88 15.15 -0.94
C ILE A 74 1.46 14.61 -1.15
N THR A 75 0.53 15.06 -0.31
CA THR A 75 -0.90 14.76 -0.42
C THR A 75 -1.51 15.35 -1.70
N HIS A 76 -2.55 14.71 -2.23
CA HIS A 76 -3.25 15.25 -3.40
C HIS A 76 -4.08 16.49 -3.07
N GLN A 77 -4.27 17.36 -4.07
CA GLN A 77 -5.22 18.46 -3.99
C GLN A 77 -6.63 17.92 -3.70
N LYS A 78 -7.30 18.48 -2.69
CA LYS A 78 -8.71 18.17 -2.40
C LYS A 78 -9.58 18.70 -3.54
N LYS A 79 -10.21 17.79 -4.29
CA LYS A 79 -11.19 18.11 -5.35
C LYS A 79 -12.54 17.49 -5.00
N VAL A 80 -13.63 18.16 -5.37
CA VAL A 80 -14.98 17.63 -5.17
C VAL A 80 -15.13 16.31 -5.92
N GLY A 81 -15.60 15.27 -5.24
CA GLY A 81 -15.72 13.90 -5.80
C GLY A 81 -14.42 13.09 -5.81
N PHE A 82 -13.28 13.64 -5.38
CA PHE A 82 -12.05 12.87 -5.24
C PHE A 82 -12.01 12.11 -3.92
N ILE A 83 -11.80 10.80 -3.97
CA ILE A 83 -11.63 9.96 -2.77
C ILE A 83 -10.23 10.21 -2.22
N ALA A 84 -10.17 10.92 -1.09
CA ALA A 84 -8.92 11.13 -0.37
C ALA A 84 -8.32 9.78 0.05
N ARG A 85 -6.98 9.68 -0.02
CA ARG A 85 -6.25 8.47 0.31
C ARG A 85 -5.84 8.49 1.78
N PRO A 86 -6.52 7.73 2.67
CA PRO A 86 -6.25 7.77 4.10
C PRO A 86 -4.83 7.28 4.44
N ASP A 87 -4.25 6.44 3.59
CA ASP A 87 -2.87 5.97 3.71
C ASP A 87 -1.84 7.11 3.64
N GLN A 88 -2.06 8.15 2.84
CA GLN A 88 -1.17 9.32 2.79
C GLN A 88 -1.20 10.11 4.12
N ILE A 89 -2.37 10.14 4.76
CA ILE A 89 -2.57 10.82 6.04
C ILE A 89 -1.89 10.01 7.16
N ALA A 90 -2.14 8.70 7.19
CA ALA A 90 -1.53 7.80 8.17
C ALA A 90 0.00 7.75 8.04
N ALA A 91 0.53 7.86 6.82
CA ALA A 91 1.95 7.92 6.55
C ALA A 91 2.55 9.34 6.64
N ASP A 92 1.78 10.31 7.13
CA ASP A 92 2.20 11.69 7.40
C ASP A 92 2.85 12.42 6.20
N TYR A 93 2.20 12.36 5.04
CA TYR A 93 2.65 13.08 3.85
C TYR A 93 2.60 14.61 4.06
N ALA A 94 3.43 15.34 3.32
CA ALA A 94 3.38 16.80 3.29
C ALA A 94 2.06 17.29 2.68
N LYS A 95 1.56 18.43 3.16
CA LYS A 95 0.31 19.02 2.67
C LYS A 95 0.49 19.57 1.26
N TYR A 96 -0.55 19.41 0.45
CA TYR A 96 -0.59 19.98 -0.89
C TYR A 96 -0.36 21.50 -0.85
N GLY A 97 0.65 21.99 -1.57
CA GLY A 97 0.97 23.41 -1.68
C GLY A 97 1.71 24.01 -0.47
N ASP A 98 2.13 23.20 0.50
CA ASP A 98 2.86 23.66 1.70
C ASP A 98 4.36 23.33 1.57
N GLU A 99 5.13 24.26 1.02
CA GLU A 99 6.58 24.10 0.84
C GLU A 99 7.31 23.98 2.18
N LYS A 100 6.82 24.63 3.24
CA LYS A 100 7.44 24.60 4.57
C LYS A 100 7.29 23.21 5.19
N ASP A 101 6.07 22.68 5.19
CA ASP A 101 5.77 21.32 5.68
C ASP A 101 6.56 20.26 4.90
N LEU A 102 6.75 20.47 3.60
CA LEU A 102 7.58 19.60 2.78
C LEU A 102 9.06 19.63 3.18
N LYS A 103 9.65 20.82 3.33
CA LYS A 103 11.05 20.97 3.72
C LYS A 103 11.31 20.48 5.14
N GLU A 104 10.37 20.66 6.06
CA GLU A 104 10.46 20.16 7.43
C GLU A 104 10.49 18.62 7.46
N LYS A 105 9.64 17.96 6.65
CA LYS A 105 9.54 16.49 6.63
C LYS A 105 10.64 15.80 5.82
N TYR A 106 11.11 16.42 4.74
CA TYR A 106 11.99 15.75 3.76
C TYR A 106 13.30 16.52 3.44
N GLY A 107 13.52 17.71 4.00
CA GLY A 107 14.71 18.53 3.75
C GLY A 107 14.70 19.31 2.43
N GLU A 108 15.77 20.09 2.17
CA GLU A 108 15.94 20.86 0.93
C GLU A 108 16.46 20.02 -0.26
N HIS A 109 17.18 18.94 0.02
CA HIS A 109 17.72 18.03 -1.00
C HIS A 109 17.00 16.68 -0.91
N ARG A 110 16.04 16.46 -1.80
CA ARG A 110 15.56 15.10 -2.09
C ARG A 110 16.69 14.37 -2.80
N GLY A 111 17.29 13.37 -2.15
CA GLY A 111 18.35 12.54 -2.70
C GLY A 111 17.86 11.67 -3.85
N TYR A 112 17.76 12.28 -5.04
CA TYR A 112 17.72 11.70 -6.38
C TYR A 112 18.62 12.53 -7.29
#